data_AF-A0A1G3RBT5-F1
#
_entry.id   AF-A0A1G3RBT5-F1
#
_cell.length_a   1.000
_cell.length_b   1.000
_cell.length_c   1.000
_cell.angle_alpha   90.00
_cell.angle_beta   90.00
_cell.angle_gamma   90.00
#
_symmetry.space_group_name_H-M   'P 1'
#
loop_
_entity.id
_entity.type
_entity.pdbx_description
1 polymer ?
#
loop_
_entity_poly.entity_id
_entity_poly.type
_entity_poly.pdbx_seq_one_letter_code
_entity_poly.pdbx_strand_id
1 'polypeptide(L)'
;MLLLKNLNDTLLKGLHDGILKSLLGIVCAFCIVLGASAEEAQWKTSSLDKGTISVQYRISERITDGGIKVPLIEDITTTVATVSLQSCIALMMDVRRHKDFMGDYSSEVIKVISDNAWTVYYYTKNPWPIADSDCVAVMSFSEDATQGTAIFKLTAAPDMMEDKHVGRMSFYNIEYSFKDLKDGTVKITVTGRTSPPVEAPLWLIKSAFPGIPADGIRKFVKVAKTM
;
A
#
# COMPACT_ATOMS: atom_id res chain seq x y z
N MET A 1 90.59 -2.69 23.08
CA MET A 1 91.38 -1.44 23.17
C MET A 1 90.87 -0.49 22.12
N LEU A 2 90.75 0.78 22.51
CA LEU A 2 90.00 1.86 21.88
C LEU A 2 90.16 2.07 20.36
N LEU A 3 89.17 2.80 19.83
CA LEU A 3 89.18 3.69 18.66
C LEU A 3 89.01 3.04 17.30
N LEU A 4 87.86 3.30 16.66
CA LEU A 4 87.81 4.23 15.52
C LEU A 4 86.37 4.47 15.07
N LYS A 5 85.86 5.65 15.47
CA LYS A 5 84.85 6.39 14.72
C LYS A 5 85.50 6.88 13.41
N ASN A 6 84.65 6.97 12.38
CA ASN A 6 84.80 7.71 11.12
C ASN A 6 85.27 6.94 9.89
N LEU A 7 84.59 7.30 8.79
CA LEU A 7 84.80 7.01 7.37
C LEU A 7 84.16 5.74 6.83
N ASN A 8 82.89 5.87 6.39
CA ASN A 8 82.57 5.77 4.96
C ASN A 8 81.06 5.91 4.74
N ASP A 9 80.59 7.16 4.72
CA ASP A 9 79.64 7.55 3.68
C ASP A 9 80.39 7.50 2.36
N THR A 10 79.72 7.05 1.30
CA THR A 10 80.22 6.95 -0.10
C THR A 10 80.89 5.62 -0.47
N LEU A 11 80.19 4.48 -0.38
CA LEU A 11 80.48 3.30 -1.23
C LEU A 11 79.36 2.22 -1.29
N LEU A 12 78.12 2.55 -0.93
CA LEU A 12 76.96 1.63 -1.05
C LEU A 12 75.79 2.23 -1.85
N LYS A 13 76.10 3.16 -2.76
CA LYS A 13 75.14 3.75 -3.72
C LYS A 13 75.17 3.09 -5.11
N GLY A 14 75.54 1.82 -5.18
CA GLY A 14 75.69 1.13 -6.46
C GLY A 14 75.53 -0.36 -6.35
N LEU A 15 74.42 -0.84 -5.78
CA LEU A 15 73.95 -2.22 -5.98
C LEU A 15 72.49 -2.39 -5.51
N HIS A 16 71.55 -1.69 -6.14
CA HIS A 16 70.13 -2.05 -6.00
C HIS A 16 69.27 -1.60 -7.19
N ASP A 17 69.86 -1.57 -8.39
CA ASP A 17 69.14 -1.39 -9.65
C ASP A 17 69.27 -2.64 -10.50
N GLY A 18 68.13 -3.30 -10.73
CA GLY A 18 68.03 -4.47 -11.61
C GLY A 18 67.66 -5.76 -10.90
N ILE A 19 66.49 -5.79 -10.26
CA ILE A 19 65.48 -6.89 -10.21
C ILE A 19 64.31 -6.36 -9.36
N LEU A 20 63.60 -5.36 -9.89
CA LEU A 20 62.25 -5.00 -9.41
C LEU A 20 61.40 -4.55 -10.61
N LYS A 21 61.46 -5.35 -11.68
CA LYS A 21 60.58 -5.27 -12.85
C LYS A 21 59.87 -6.61 -13.04
N SER A 22 59.12 -7.03 -12.03
CA SER A 22 58.21 -8.18 -12.16
C SER A 22 57.07 -8.03 -11.15
N LEU A 23 55.86 -7.80 -11.66
CA LEU A 23 54.58 -8.07 -10.97
C LEU A 23 54.23 -7.18 -9.77
N LEU A 24 53.96 -5.89 -10.03
CA LEU A 24 52.91 -5.19 -9.27
C LEU A 24 51.69 -5.04 -10.19
N GLY A 25 51.10 -6.20 -10.49
CA GLY A 25 49.84 -6.30 -11.21
C GLY A 25 48.69 -5.87 -10.31
N ILE A 26 47.94 -4.87 -10.77
CA ILE A 26 46.48 -4.79 -10.72
C ILE A 26 45.84 -5.47 -9.49
N VAL A 27 45.70 -4.74 -8.40
CA VAL A 27 44.53 -4.87 -7.53
C VAL A 27 44.16 -3.46 -7.05
N CYS A 28 43.59 -2.65 -7.94
CA CYS A 28 42.59 -1.69 -7.49
C CYS A 28 41.44 -2.52 -6.92
N ALA A 29 41.47 -2.74 -5.61
CA ALA A 29 40.33 -3.23 -4.86
C ALA A 29 39.26 -2.12 -4.89
N PHE A 30 38.58 -2.01 -6.03
CA PHE A 30 37.26 -1.41 -6.11
C PHE A 30 36.34 -2.37 -5.36
N CYS A 31 36.37 -2.30 -4.03
CA CYS A 31 35.25 -2.76 -3.22
C CYS A 31 34.10 -1.82 -3.55
N ILE A 32 33.42 -2.07 -4.67
CA ILE A 32 32.01 -1.68 -4.80
C ILE A 32 31.33 -2.54 -3.74
N VAL A 33 31.21 -1.97 -2.54
CA VAL A 33 30.19 -2.42 -1.61
C VAL A 33 28.89 -2.18 -2.36
N LEU A 34 28.39 -3.23 -3.01
CA LEU A 34 26.99 -3.34 -3.38
C LEU A 34 26.26 -3.36 -2.04
N GLY A 35 26.08 -2.18 -1.45
CA GLY A 35 25.05 -1.99 -0.46
C GLY A 35 23.78 -2.42 -1.17
N ALA A 36 23.19 -3.53 -0.73
CA ALA A 36 21.79 -3.77 -0.96
C ALA A 36 21.06 -2.63 -0.25
N SER A 37 20.93 -1.49 -0.93
CA SER A 37 19.97 -0.49 -0.52
C SER A 37 18.64 -1.20 -0.59
N ALA A 38 18.03 -1.43 0.58
CA ALA A 38 16.61 -1.69 0.64
C ALA A 38 15.97 -0.54 -0.13
N GLU A 39 15.40 -0.83 -1.30
CA GLU A 39 14.65 0.16 -2.05
C GLU A 39 13.49 0.57 -1.14
N GLU A 40 13.59 1.74 -0.51
CA GLU A 40 12.51 2.27 0.29
C GLU A 40 11.29 2.35 -0.61
N ALA A 41 10.19 1.73 -0.18
CA ALA A 41 8.96 1.75 -0.95
C ALA A 41 8.55 3.21 -1.19
N GLN A 42 8.58 3.64 -2.45
CA GLN A 42 8.25 5.01 -2.82
C GLN A 42 6.76 5.12 -3.18
N TRP A 43 6.18 6.28 -2.88
CA TRP A 43 4.85 6.65 -3.37
C TRP A 43 4.90 6.83 -4.88
N LYS A 44 3.95 6.20 -5.57
CA LYS A 44 3.70 6.35 -6.99
C LYS A 44 2.38 7.08 -7.17
N THR A 45 2.36 8.03 -8.09
CA THR A 45 1.16 8.81 -8.42
C THR A 45 0.76 8.55 -9.86
N SER A 46 -0.54 8.38 -10.09
CA SER A 46 -1.12 8.20 -11.40
C SER A 46 -2.36 9.07 -11.55
N SER A 47 -2.50 9.67 -12.72
CA SER A 47 -3.65 10.49 -13.10
C SER A 47 -4.40 9.77 -14.22
N LEU A 48 -5.67 9.48 -14.01
CA LEU A 48 -6.54 8.71 -14.91
C LEU A 48 -7.73 9.57 -15.35
N ASP A 49 -8.45 9.10 -16.37
CA ASP A 49 -9.68 9.71 -16.88
C ASP A 49 -9.50 11.19 -17.21
N LYS A 50 -8.47 11.51 -17.99
CA LYS A 50 -8.11 12.88 -18.39
C LYS A 50 -7.86 13.81 -17.18
N GLY A 51 -7.47 13.26 -16.03
CA GLY A 51 -7.15 14.02 -14.83
C GLY A 51 -8.23 14.03 -13.76
N THR A 52 -9.39 13.41 -14.00
CA THR A 52 -10.49 13.41 -13.05
C THR A 52 -10.28 12.45 -11.87
N ILE A 53 -9.46 11.41 -12.04
CA ILE A 53 -9.11 10.46 -10.97
C ILE A 53 -7.61 10.54 -10.70
N SER A 54 -7.23 10.72 -9.43
CA SER A 54 -5.86 10.64 -8.96
C SER A 54 -5.72 9.43 -8.05
N VAL A 55 -4.71 8.59 -8.28
CA VAL A 55 -4.35 7.46 -7.42
C VAL A 55 -2.91 7.64 -6.98
N GLN A 56 -2.70 7.74 -5.67
CA GLN A 56 -1.38 7.63 -5.04
C GLN A 56 -1.31 6.27 -4.36
N TYR A 57 -0.23 5.52 -4.53
CA TYR A 57 -0.08 4.22 -3.90
C TYR A 57 1.37 3.89 -3.58
N ARG A 58 1.56 3.08 -2.55
CA ARG A 58 2.83 2.51 -2.14
C ARG A 58 2.60 1.06 -1.73
N ILE A 59 3.51 0.18 -2.15
CA ILE A 59 3.52 -1.22 -1.74
C ILE A 59 4.82 -1.45 -0.99
N SER A 60 4.72 -1.72 0.31
CA SER A 60 5.80 -1.99 1.24
C SER A 60 5.58 -3.35 1.92
N GLU A 61 6.27 -3.60 3.03
CA GLU A 61 6.10 -4.79 3.85
C GLU A 61 5.60 -4.40 5.23
N ARG A 62 4.80 -5.25 5.86
CA ARG A 62 4.57 -5.24 7.31
C ARG A 62 4.88 -6.60 7.91
N ILE A 63 5.17 -6.62 9.20
CA ILE A 63 5.33 -7.85 9.98
C ILE A 63 4.00 -8.09 10.71
N THR A 64 3.44 -9.28 10.55
CA THR A 64 2.26 -9.72 11.30
C THR A 64 2.63 -10.03 12.76
N ASP A 65 1.64 -10.15 13.65
CA ASP A 65 1.88 -10.53 15.05
C ASP A 65 2.60 -11.89 15.19
N GLY A 66 2.44 -12.77 14.19
CA GLY A 66 3.16 -14.05 14.08
C GLY A 66 4.57 -13.96 13.49
N GLY A 67 5.11 -12.75 13.27
CA GLY A 67 6.46 -12.56 12.72
C GLY A 67 6.59 -12.76 11.21
N ILE A 68 5.49 -13.00 10.50
CA ILE A 68 5.49 -13.23 9.05
C ILE A 68 5.51 -11.88 8.32
N LYS A 69 6.40 -11.73 7.36
CA LYS A 69 6.43 -10.58 6.45
C LYS A 69 5.34 -10.73 5.38
N VAL A 70 4.50 -9.72 5.26
CA VAL A 70 3.42 -9.67 4.26
C VAL A 70 3.40 -8.32 3.55
N PRO A 71 2.89 -8.24 2.31
CA PRO A 71 2.73 -6.96 1.63
C PRO A 71 1.83 -6.01 2.42
N LEU A 72 2.24 -4.75 2.52
CA LEU A 72 1.40 -3.64 2.97
C LEU A 72 1.13 -2.75 1.78
N ILE A 73 -0.15 -2.58 1.46
CA ILE A 73 -0.62 -1.72 0.39
C ILE A 73 -1.24 -0.49 1.03
N GLU A 74 -0.73 0.67 0.66
CA GLU A 74 -1.26 1.97 1.07
C GLU A 74 -1.64 2.76 -0.17
N ASP A 75 -2.86 3.29 -0.22
CA ASP A 75 -3.34 4.04 -1.37
C ASP A 75 -4.26 5.20 -0.97
N ILE A 76 -4.26 6.24 -1.80
CA ILE A 76 -5.14 7.40 -1.70
C ILE A 76 -5.69 7.66 -3.09
N THR A 77 -6.98 7.46 -3.25
CA THR A 77 -7.69 7.70 -4.51
C THR A 77 -8.65 8.86 -4.36
N THR A 78 -8.60 9.82 -5.29
CA THR A 78 -9.42 11.03 -5.23
C THR A 78 -10.10 11.28 -6.56
N THR A 79 -11.36 11.72 -6.52
CA THR A 79 -12.08 12.26 -7.68
C THR A 79 -13.04 13.37 -7.26
N VAL A 80 -13.49 14.15 -8.24
CA VAL A 80 -14.62 15.09 -8.10
C VAL A 80 -15.69 14.66 -9.09
N ALA A 81 -16.91 14.45 -8.62
CA ALA A 81 -18.00 13.93 -9.43
C ALA A 81 -19.30 14.71 -9.21
N THR A 82 -20.08 14.88 -10.28
CA THR A 82 -21.46 15.37 -10.21
C THR A 82 -22.36 14.30 -9.59
N VAL A 83 -22.54 14.35 -8.28
CA VAL A 83 -23.36 13.47 -7.44
C VAL A 83 -23.67 14.23 -6.14
N SER A 84 -24.76 13.90 -5.46
CA SER A 84 -25.08 14.53 -4.17
C SER A 84 -24.33 13.86 -3.01
N LEU A 85 -24.01 14.63 -1.96
CA LEU A 85 -23.43 14.07 -0.73
C LEU A 85 -24.35 12.99 -0.13
N GLN A 86 -25.66 13.24 -0.13
CA GLN A 86 -26.65 12.31 0.42
C GLN A 86 -26.72 11.00 -0.38
N SER A 87 -26.55 11.03 -1.70
CA SER A 87 -26.47 9.82 -2.53
C SER A 87 -25.21 8.99 -2.19
N CYS A 88 -24.08 9.66 -1.91
CA CYS A 88 -22.86 8.97 -1.46
C CYS A 88 -23.05 8.31 -0.08
N ILE A 89 -23.66 9.03 0.87
CA ILE A 89 -23.98 8.50 2.20
C ILE A 89 -24.95 7.32 2.07
N ALA A 90 -26.04 7.47 1.32
CA ALA A 90 -27.03 6.42 1.11
C ALA A 90 -26.40 5.14 0.53
N LEU A 91 -25.46 5.27 -0.42
CA LEU A 91 -24.76 4.12 -0.98
C LEU A 91 -23.89 3.40 0.07
N MET A 92 -23.14 4.16 0.87
CA MET A 92 -22.29 3.57 1.94
C MET A 92 -23.11 2.96 3.09
N MET A 93 -24.34 3.43 3.30
CA MET A 93 -25.26 2.86 4.28
C MET A 93 -25.94 1.57 3.77
N ASP A 94 -26.14 1.42 2.46
CA ASP A 94 -26.67 0.19 1.86
C ASP A 94 -25.55 -0.82 1.58
N VAL A 95 -25.08 -1.49 2.64
CA VAL A 95 -23.98 -2.47 2.60
C VAL A 95 -24.19 -3.54 1.52
N ARG A 96 -25.43 -3.93 1.19
CA ARG A 96 -25.72 -4.93 0.15
C ARG A 96 -25.27 -4.49 -1.24
N ARG A 97 -25.11 -3.19 -1.45
CA ARG A 97 -24.63 -2.58 -2.70
C ARG A 97 -23.12 -2.37 -2.72
N HIS A 98 -22.40 -2.65 -1.63
CA HIS A 98 -20.94 -2.50 -1.63
C HIS A 98 -20.27 -3.37 -2.69
N LYS A 99 -20.76 -4.59 -2.90
CA LYS A 99 -20.32 -5.49 -4.00
C LYS A 99 -20.36 -4.84 -5.39
N ASP A 100 -21.26 -3.86 -5.61
CA ASP A 100 -21.42 -3.20 -6.90
C ASP A 100 -20.22 -2.31 -7.24
N PHE A 101 -19.42 -1.91 -6.24
CA PHE A 101 -18.24 -1.06 -6.43
C PHE A 101 -16.93 -1.57 -5.83
N MET A 102 -16.96 -2.32 -4.73
CA MET A 102 -15.74 -2.85 -4.09
C MET A 102 -15.13 -4.04 -4.86
N GLY A 103 -15.91 -4.71 -5.71
CA GLY A 103 -15.48 -5.89 -6.44
C GLY A 103 -15.67 -7.22 -5.70
N ASP A 104 -16.37 -7.17 -4.55
CA ASP A 104 -16.76 -8.36 -3.81
C ASP A 104 -17.86 -9.15 -4.53
N TYR A 105 -17.93 -10.44 -4.22
CA TYR A 105 -19.02 -11.29 -4.66
C TYR A 105 -20.29 -11.07 -3.81
N SER A 106 -20.13 -10.85 -2.50
CA SER A 106 -21.23 -10.50 -1.61
C SER A 106 -20.78 -9.54 -0.50
N SER A 107 -21.73 -8.76 0.00
CA SER A 107 -21.55 -7.78 1.06
C SER A 107 -22.78 -7.78 1.97
N GLU A 108 -22.58 -7.93 3.28
CA GLU A 108 -23.66 -8.17 4.23
C GLU A 108 -23.42 -7.43 5.55
N VAL A 109 -24.49 -7.00 6.22
CA VAL A 109 -24.43 -6.59 7.63
C VAL A 109 -24.58 -7.82 8.48
N ILE A 110 -23.59 -8.12 9.32
CA ILE A 110 -23.64 -9.23 10.30
C ILE A 110 -24.32 -8.76 11.58
N LYS A 111 -24.01 -7.53 12.02
CA LYS A 111 -24.48 -7.00 13.30
C LYS A 111 -24.57 -5.48 13.27
N VAL A 112 -25.64 -4.94 13.86
CA VAL A 112 -25.73 -3.50 14.18
C VAL A 112 -25.11 -3.28 15.56
N ILE A 113 -24.12 -2.40 15.67
CA ILE A 113 -23.47 -2.04 16.94
C ILE A 113 -24.16 -0.81 17.54
N SER A 114 -24.46 0.18 16.70
CA SER A 114 -25.21 1.40 17.04
C SER A 114 -25.80 2.01 15.77
N ASP A 115 -26.46 3.16 15.90
CA ASP A 115 -27.00 3.92 14.75
C ASP A 115 -25.93 4.34 13.73
N ASN A 116 -24.66 4.38 14.15
CA ASN A 116 -23.52 4.83 13.34
C ASN A 116 -22.40 3.78 13.24
N ALA A 117 -22.65 2.53 13.64
CA ALA A 117 -21.64 1.48 13.59
C ALA A 117 -22.23 0.09 13.35
N TRP A 118 -21.55 -0.68 12.49
CA TRP A 118 -21.97 -2.02 12.07
C TRP A 118 -20.79 -2.97 11.95
N THR A 119 -21.00 -4.24 12.22
CA THR A 119 -20.12 -5.31 11.73
C THR A 119 -20.60 -5.72 10.34
N VAL A 120 -19.72 -5.63 9.36
CA VAL A 120 -19.97 -5.95 7.95
C VAL A 120 -19.10 -7.12 7.49
N TYR A 121 -19.61 -7.89 6.57
CA TYR A 121 -18.95 -9.03 5.93
C TYR A 121 -18.79 -8.79 4.44
N TYR A 122 -17.62 -9.10 3.92
CA TYR A 122 -17.32 -9.10 2.49
C TYR A 122 -16.74 -10.46 2.11
N TYR A 123 -17.26 -11.05 1.03
CA TYR A 123 -16.70 -12.26 0.44
C TYR A 123 -16.26 -11.97 -0.99
N THR A 124 -15.03 -12.33 -1.31
CA THR A 124 -14.42 -12.10 -2.63
C THR A 124 -14.13 -13.46 -3.28
N LYS A 125 -14.75 -13.69 -4.43
CA LYS A 125 -14.44 -14.84 -5.28
C LYS A 125 -13.26 -14.48 -6.18
N ASN A 126 -12.07 -14.91 -5.80
CA ASN A 126 -10.85 -14.48 -6.48
C ASN A 126 -10.67 -15.25 -7.81
N PRO A 127 -10.01 -14.63 -8.81
CA PRO A 127 -9.70 -15.33 -10.05
C PRO A 127 -8.68 -16.44 -9.77
N TRP A 128 -8.89 -17.61 -10.38
CA TRP A 128 -7.92 -18.71 -10.34
C TRP A 128 -6.55 -18.22 -10.85
N PRO A 129 -5.43 -18.56 -10.17
CA PRO A 129 -5.26 -19.52 -9.09
C PRO A 129 -5.30 -18.94 -7.66
N ILE A 130 -5.75 -17.70 -7.49
CA ILE A 130 -5.82 -17.06 -6.17
C ILE A 130 -7.00 -17.67 -5.40
N ALA A 131 -6.75 -18.14 -4.18
CA ALA A 131 -7.81 -18.67 -3.31
C ALA A 131 -8.81 -17.57 -2.94
N ASP A 132 -10.08 -17.96 -2.75
CA ASP A 132 -11.11 -17.05 -2.26
C ASP A 132 -10.72 -16.46 -0.90
N SER A 133 -11.23 -15.26 -0.64
CA SER A 133 -10.92 -14.50 0.57
C SER A 133 -12.15 -13.82 1.12
N ASP A 134 -12.12 -13.50 2.41
CA ASP A 134 -13.16 -12.70 3.06
C ASP A 134 -12.58 -11.61 3.96
N CYS A 135 -13.44 -10.67 4.35
CA CYS A 135 -13.13 -9.63 5.31
C CYS A 135 -14.33 -9.41 6.24
N VAL A 136 -14.06 -9.40 7.54
CA VAL A 136 -15.01 -8.95 8.55
C VAL A 136 -14.48 -7.63 9.06
N ALA A 137 -15.29 -6.58 9.03
CA ALA A 137 -14.89 -5.25 9.44
C ALA A 137 -15.93 -4.59 10.34
N VAL A 138 -15.48 -3.74 11.25
CA VAL A 138 -16.33 -2.73 11.88
C VAL A 138 -16.35 -1.51 10.98
N MET A 139 -17.53 -1.15 10.49
CA MET A 139 -17.79 0.08 9.77
C MET A 139 -18.37 1.11 10.73
N SER A 140 -17.81 2.32 10.76
CA SER A 140 -18.35 3.46 11.52
C SER A 140 -18.60 4.66 10.61
N PHE A 141 -19.65 5.43 10.92
CA PHE A 141 -20.07 6.61 10.17
C PHE A 141 -20.01 7.87 11.03
N SER A 142 -19.59 8.98 10.43
CA SER A 142 -19.68 10.33 11.01
C SER A 142 -19.97 11.36 9.92
N GLU A 143 -20.85 12.31 10.22
CA GLU A 143 -21.19 13.42 9.33
C GLU A 143 -21.07 14.75 10.09
N ASP A 144 -20.54 15.77 9.41
CA ASP A 144 -20.64 17.16 9.81
C ASP A 144 -21.44 17.90 8.71
N ALA A 145 -22.74 18.06 8.95
CA ALA A 145 -23.65 18.71 8.03
C ALA A 145 -23.32 20.20 7.83
N THR A 146 -22.71 20.86 8.82
CA THR A 146 -22.32 22.28 8.71
C THR A 146 -21.15 22.45 7.75
N GLN A 147 -20.22 21.49 7.76
CA GLN A 147 -19.09 21.46 6.85
C GLN A 147 -19.42 20.72 5.55
N GLY A 148 -20.55 20.04 5.43
CA GLY A 148 -20.88 19.22 4.25
C GLY A 148 -19.87 18.10 4.04
N THR A 149 -19.49 17.41 5.13
CA THR A 149 -18.54 16.30 5.11
C THR A 149 -19.14 15.05 5.71
N ALA A 150 -18.86 13.90 5.09
CA ALA A 150 -19.20 12.59 5.63
C ALA A 150 -17.99 11.66 5.54
N ILE A 151 -17.79 10.83 6.56
CA ILE A 151 -16.68 9.90 6.66
C ILE A 151 -17.20 8.53 7.09
N PHE A 152 -16.79 7.50 6.35
CA PHE A 152 -16.96 6.09 6.71
C PHE A 152 -15.59 5.46 6.92
N LYS A 153 -15.40 4.78 8.04
CA LYS A 153 -14.18 4.03 8.35
C LYS A 153 -14.51 2.57 8.48
N LEU A 154 -13.72 1.71 7.85
CA LEU A 154 -13.82 0.27 7.94
C LEU A 154 -12.50 -0.28 8.49
N THR A 155 -12.57 -0.98 9.62
CA THR A 155 -11.41 -1.58 10.29
C THR A 155 -11.62 -3.07 10.45
N ALA A 156 -10.62 -3.88 10.09
CA ALA A 156 -10.65 -5.33 10.25
C ALA A 156 -11.03 -5.73 11.68
N ALA A 157 -11.98 -6.65 11.79
CA ALA A 157 -12.41 -7.27 13.02
C ALA A 157 -12.61 -8.78 12.79
N PRO A 158 -11.52 -9.51 12.44
CA PRO A 158 -11.60 -10.87 11.93
C PRO A 158 -12.26 -11.84 12.93
N ASP A 159 -12.17 -11.57 14.22
CA ASP A 159 -12.71 -12.44 15.29
C ASP A 159 -14.20 -12.22 15.57
N MET A 160 -14.86 -11.27 14.90
CA MET A 160 -16.29 -10.97 15.10
C MET A 160 -17.21 -11.93 14.34
N MET A 161 -16.65 -12.86 13.57
CA MET A 161 -17.39 -13.90 12.85
C MET A 161 -16.53 -15.17 12.78
N GLU A 162 -17.17 -16.33 12.90
CA GLU A 162 -16.53 -17.63 12.74
C GLU A 162 -15.75 -17.71 11.41
N ASP A 163 -14.63 -18.43 11.46
CA ASP A 163 -13.80 -18.68 10.28
C ASP A 163 -14.57 -19.57 9.28
N LYS A 164 -14.60 -19.15 8.02
CA LYS A 164 -15.19 -19.89 6.91
C LYS A 164 -14.17 -20.73 6.13
N HIS A 165 -12.95 -20.85 6.66
CA HIS A 165 -11.84 -21.58 6.06
C HIS A 165 -11.44 -21.06 4.67
N VAL A 166 -11.53 -19.74 4.50
CA VAL A 166 -11.03 -18.98 3.34
C VAL A 166 -10.01 -17.96 3.82
N GLY A 167 -9.29 -17.30 2.90
CA GLY A 167 -8.30 -16.29 3.30
C GLY A 167 -8.95 -15.09 4.01
N ARG A 168 -8.93 -15.07 5.35
CA ARG A 168 -9.49 -13.97 6.18
C ARG A 168 -8.54 -12.79 6.27
N MET A 169 -8.97 -11.63 5.76
CA MET A 169 -8.19 -10.40 5.82
C MET A 169 -8.16 -9.84 7.24
N SER A 170 -6.99 -9.93 7.89
CA SER A 170 -6.76 -9.49 9.26
C SER A 170 -6.25 -8.05 9.38
N PHE A 171 -5.81 -7.44 8.28
CA PHE A 171 -5.38 -6.05 8.25
C PHE A 171 -6.03 -5.32 7.07
N TYR A 172 -7.08 -4.58 7.41
CA TYR A 172 -7.91 -3.83 6.48
C TYR A 172 -8.33 -2.55 7.17
N ASN A 173 -7.86 -1.41 6.68
CA ASN A 173 -8.22 -0.09 7.19
C ASN A 173 -8.55 0.80 5.99
N ILE A 174 -9.82 1.03 5.74
CA ILE A 174 -10.29 1.86 4.63
C ILE A 174 -11.09 3.05 5.16
N GLU A 175 -10.87 4.22 4.59
CA GLU A 175 -11.65 5.41 4.87
C GLU A 175 -12.24 5.96 3.56
N TYR A 176 -13.56 6.12 3.52
CA TYR A 176 -14.26 6.89 2.50
C TYR A 176 -14.59 8.26 3.08
N SER A 177 -14.06 9.32 2.47
CA SER A 177 -14.32 10.71 2.83
C SER A 177 -15.01 11.43 1.68
N PHE A 178 -16.12 12.09 1.99
CA PHE A 178 -16.93 12.85 1.07
C PHE A 178 -16.98 14.32 1.50
N LYS A 179 -16.81 15.23 0.55
CA LYS A 179 -16.93 16.67 0.75
C LYS A 179 -17.81 17.28 -0.33
N ASP A 180 -18.92 17.88 0.07
CA ASP A 180 -19.74 18.70 -0.82
C ASP A 180 -18.98 19.97 -1.20
N LEU A 181 -18.88 20.23 -2.51
CA LEU A 181 -18.22 21.41 -3.06
C LEU A 181 -19.19 22.57 -3.35
N LYS A 182 -20.48 22.41 -3.05
CA LYS A 182 -21.56 23.41 -3.15
C LYS A 182 -21.90 23.85 -4.58
N ASP A 183 -21.43 23.14 -5.58
CA ASP A 183 -21.70 23.35 -7.00
C ASP A 183 -22.42 22.15 -7.65
N GLY A 184 -23.02 21.28 -6.81
CA GLY A 184 -23.62 20.02 -7.25
C GLY A 184 -22.60 18.92 -7.49
N THR A 185 -21.35 19.12 -7.06
CA THR A 185 -20.30 18.09 -7.08
C THR A 185 -19.81 17.73 -5.68
N VAL A 186 -19.29 16.51 -5.57
CA VAL A 186 -18.68 15.99 -4.34
C VAL A 186 -17.25 15.57 -4.65
N LYS A 187 -16.32 16.01 -3.81
CA LYS A 187 -14.98 15.42 -3.75
C LYS A 187 -15.06 14.13 -2.94
N ILE A 188 -14.61 13.05 -3.55
CA ILE A 188 -14.55 11.71 -2.96
C ILE A 188 -13.09 11.36 -2.78
N THR A 189 -12.70 10.99 -1.56
CA THR A 189 -11.36 10.48 -1.23
C THR A 189 -11.51 9.12 -0.59
N VAL A 190 -10.80 8.12 -1.12
CA VAL A 190 -10.70 6.79 -0.53
C VAL A 190 -9.25 6.58 -0.10
N THR A 191 -9.03 6.32 1.18
CA THR A 191 -7.71 6.02 1.73
C THR A 191 -7.70 4.57 2.19
N GLY A 192 -6.73 3.79 1.73
CA GLY A 192 -6.59 2.39 2.07
C GLY A 192 -5.26 2.07 2.72
N ARG A 193 -5.28 1.19 3.72
CA ARG A 193 -4.11 0.49 4.28
C ARG A 193 -4.48 -0.96 4.52
N THR A 194 -4.01 -1.85 3.66
CA THR A 194 -4.44 -3.25 3.63
C THR A 194 -3.27 -4.21 3.47
N SER A 195 -3.44 -5.44 3.95
CA SER A 195 -2.57 -6.57 3.60
C SER A 195 -3.45 -7.72 3.11
N PRO A 196 -3.23 -8.19 1.87
CA PRO A 196 -3.96 -9.34 1.35
C PRO A 196 -3.82 -10.56 2.29
N PRO A 197 -4.88 -11.34 2.48
CA PRO A 197 -4.86 -12.52 3.35
C PRO A 197 -4.13 -13.71 2.72
N VAL A 198 -3.98 -13.69 1.40
CA VAL A 198 -3.34 -14.74 0.62
C VAL A 198 -1.93 -14.31 0.23
N GLU A 199 -1.01 -15.26 0.14
CA GLU A 199 0.33 -15.04 -0.43
C GLU A 199 0.22 -14.74 -1.92
N ALA A 200 -0.11 -13.49 -2.25
CA ALA A 200 -0.14 -13.00 -3.62
C ALA A 200 1.29 -12.57 -4.03
N PRO A 201 1.80 -13.04 -5.19
CA PRO A 201 3.07 -12.56 -5.70
C PRO A 201 3.08 -11.02 -5.84
N LEU A 202 4.17 -10.37 -5.42
CA LEU A 202 4.26 -8.90 -5.48
C LEU A 202 4.05 -8.32 -6.88
N TRP A 203 4.46 -9.03 -7.94
CA TRP A 203 4.24 -8.58 -9.31
C TRP A 203 2.75 -8.50 -9.66
N LEU A 204 1.94 -9.42 -9.11
CA LEU A 204 0.50 -9.48 -9.34
C LEU A 204 -0.19 -8.32 -8.60
N ILE A 205 0.17 -8.10 -7.34
CA ILE A 205 -0.29 -6.92 -6.58
C ILE A 205 0.07 -5.65 -7.33
N LYS A 206 1.33 -5.49 -7.77
CA LYS A 206 1.78 -4.30 -8.52
C LYS A 206 1.01 -4.09 -9.82
N SER A 207 0.67 -5.17 -10.54
CA SER A 207 -0.08 -5.09 -11.81
C SER A 207 -1.50 -4.56 -11.65
N ALA A 208 -2.08 -4.69 -10.45
CA ALA A 208 -3.42 -4.24 -10.13
C ALA A 208 -3.52 -2.71 -9.96
N PHE A 209 -2.39 -2.02 -9.70
CA PHE A 209 -2.36 -0.57 -9.46
C PHE A 209 -1.87 0.20 -10.70
N PRO A 210 -2.46 1.38 -10.99
CA PRO A 210 -3.51 2.08 -10.22
C PRO A 210 -4.95 1.63 -10.56
N GLY A 211 -5.11 0.55 -11.35
CA GLY A 211 -6.39 0.15 -11.95
C GLY A 211 -7.50 -0.16 -10.95
N ILE A 212 -7.27 -1.07 -10.02
CA ILE A 212 -8.27 -1.52 -9.03
C ILE A 212 -8.90 -0.35 -8.25
N PRO A 213 -8.12 0.54 -7.59
CA PRO A 213 -8.74 1.63 -6.83
C PRO A 213 -9.44 2.65 -7.74
N ALA A 214 -8.92 2.90 -8.95
CA ALA A 214 -9.60 3.75 -9.93
C ALA A 214 -10.93 3.14 -10.41
N ASP A 215 -10.98 1.83 -10.64
CA ASP A 215 -12.22 1.14 -11.01
C ASP A 215 -13.24 1.14 -9.88
N GLY A 216 -12.78 0.99 -8.63
CA GLY A 216 -13.62 1.09 -7.45
C GLY A 216 -14.34 2.42 -7.36
N ILE A 217 -13.59 3.54 -7.46
CA ILE A 217 -14.21 4.88 -7.37
C ILE A 217 -15.10 5.20 -8.59
N ARG A 218 -14.76 4.71 -9.79
CA ARG A 218 -15.63 4.82 -10.99
C ARG A 218 -16.98 4.14 -10.76
N LYS A 219 -16.95 2.89 -10.30
CA LYS A 219 -18.16 2.12 -10.00
C LYS A 219 -18.95 2.76 -8.88
N PHE A 220 -18.29 3.23 -7.82
CA PHE A 220 -18.93 3.95 -6.73
C PHE A 220 -19.72 5.16 -7.25
N VAL A 221 -19.07 6.03 -8.02
CA VAL A 221 -19.73 7.22 -8.61
C VAL A 221 -20.90 6.82 -9.50
N LYS A 222 -20.75 5.76 -10.32
CA LYS A 222 -21.82 5.25 -11.18
C LYS A 222 -23.03 4.80 -10.38
N VAL A 223 -22.82 4.05 -9.30
CA VAL A 223 -23.89 3.51 -8.45
C VAL A 223 -24.52 4.63 -7.63
N ALA A 224 -23.72 5.53 -7.06
CA ALA A 224 -24.20 6.64 -6.25
C ALA A 224 -25.16 7.54 -7.03
N LYS A 225 -24.96 7.74 -8.33
CA LYS A 225 -25.88 8.48 -9.21
C LYS A 225 -27.27 7.85 -9.36
N THR A 226 -27.45 6.59 -8.96
CA THR A 226 -28.71 5.84 -9.04
C THR A 226 -29.41 5.68 -7.68
N MET A 227 -28.80 6.21 -6.62
CA MET A 227 -29.36 6.18 -5.27
C MET A 227 -30.46 7.22 -5.09
#